data_AF-A0A2V9N4Z5-F1
#
_entry.id   AF-A0A2V9N4Z5-F1
#
_cell.length_a   1.000
_cell.length_b   1.000
_cell.length_c   1.000
_cell.angle_alpha   90.00
_cell.angle_beta   90.00
_cell.angle_gamma   90.00
#
_symmetry.space_group_name_H-M   'P 1'
#
loop_
_entity.id
_entity.type
_entity.pdbx_description
1 polymer ?
#
loop_
_entity_poly.entity_id
_entity_poly.type
_entity_poly.pdbx_seq_one_letter_code
_entity_poly.pdbx_strand_id
1 'polypeptide(L)'
;MSFAEQIPPPRIQRGSKPRRNPRWAGFLHVLDVRMKELRREPEVIFWVFGFPILLALGLGIAFRDKPADRTSVVIVSAAGAENALSMIQHSPASASIRADLLDESTALRGFRLGKYDLVIRPDENGAYQYRYDPARSESVLARSVVDDALQTMAGRKNPVSTSIVTSSEPGSRYIDFLIP
;
A
#
# COMPACT_ATOMS: atom_id res chain seq x y z
N MET A 1 -30.12 104.91 -19.84
CA MET A 1 -30.40 103.84 -18.85
C MET A 1 -30.20 102.51 -19.56
N SER A 2 -29.14 101.79 -19.18
CA SER A 2 -28.67 100.56 -19.83
C SER A 2 -29.31 99.36 -19.14
N PHE A 3 -30.08 98.56 -19.87
CA PHE A 3 -30.53 97.24 -19.42
C PHE A 3 -29.60 96.21 -20.04
N ALA A 4 -28.65 95.71 -19.24
CA ALA A 4 -27.80 94.59 -19.61
C ALA A 4 -28.61 93.30 -19.46
N GLU A 5 -28.89 92.64 -20.57
CA GLU A 5 -29.50 91.31 -20.62
C GLU A 5 -28.49 90.27 -20.08
N GLN A 6 -28.81 89.67 -18.93
CA GLN A 6 -27.96 88.66 -18.30
C GLN A 6 -28.15 87.31 -18.99
N ILE A 7 -27.10 86.83 -19.65
CA ILE A 7 -27.04 85.48 -20.23
C ILE A 7 -26.98 84.45 -19.08
N PRO A 8 -27.84 83.42 -19.07
CA PRO A 8 -27.81 82.40 -18.03
C PRO A 8 -26.53 81.53 -18.15
N PRO A 9 -25.92 81.11 -17.04
CA PRO A 9 -24.68 80.35 -17.07
C PRO A 9 -24.89 78.93 -17.66
N PRO A 10 -23.88 78.37 -18.34
CA PRO A 10 -23.98 77.04 -18.91
C PRO A 10 -24.12 75.97 -17.82
N ARG A 11 -25.13 75.11 -17.96
CA ARG A 11 -25.38 73.99 -17.03
C ARG A 11 -24.35 72.88 -17.28
N ILE A 12 -23.27 72.87 -16.49
CA ILE A 12 -22.28 71.79 -16.49
C ILE A 12 -22.98 70.50 -16.00
N GLN A 13 -23.22 69.57 -16.92
CA GLN A 13 -23.64 68.21 -16.56
C GLN A 13 -22.46 67.55 -15.83
N ARG A 14 -22.57 67.38 -14.51
CA ARG A 14 -21.55 66.67 -13.73
C ARG A 14 -21.48 65.22 -14.23
N GLY A 15 -20.38 64.88 -14.88
CA GLY A 15 -20.11 63.57 -15.44
C GLY A 15 -20.27 62.44 -14.41
N SER A 16 -20.69 61.28 -14.91
CA SER A 16 -20.88 60.04 -14.17
C SER A 16 -19.73 59.75 -13.20
N LYS A 17 -20.05 59.34 -11.97
CA LYS A 17 -19.06 58.90 -10.97
C LYS A 17 -18.10 57.87 -11.58
N PRO A 18 -16.77 57.98 -11.37
CA PRO A 18 -15.83 57.00 -11.89
C PRO A 18 -16.15 55.64 -11.28
N ARG A 19 -16.35 54.63 -12.14
CA ARG A 19 -16.51 53.23 -11.72
C ARG A 19 -15.21 52.79 -11.04
N ARG A 20 -15.22 52.68 -9.71
CA ARG A 20 -14.08 52.10 -8.97
C ARG A 20 -14.09 50.60 -9.21
N ASN A 21 -13.11 50.12 -9.96
CA ASN A 21 -12.86 48.69 -10.03
C ASN A 21 -12.43 48.19 -8.63
N PRO A 22 -12.98 47.07 -8.16
CA PRO A 22 -12.49 46.43 -6.95
C PRO A 22 -10.98 46.19 -7.06
N ARG A 23 -10.24 46.31 -5.94
CA ARG A 23 -8.77 46.14 -5.90
C ARG A 23 -8.28 44.81 -6.49
N TRP A 24 -9.16 43.81 -6.56
CA TRP A 24 -8.90 42.45 -7.03
C TRP A 24 -9.49 42.14 -8.41
N ALA A 25 -10.25 43.05 -9.02
CA ALA A 25 -10.93 42.79 -10.28
C ALA A 25 -9.97 42.45 -11.42
N GLY A 26 -8.80 43.10 -11.47
CA GLY A 26 -7.77 42.79 -12.46
C GLY A 26 -7.21 41.37 -12.29
N PHE A 27 -6.94 40.94 -11.06
CA PHE A 27 -6.48 39.59 -10.77
C PHE A 27 -7.52 38.54 -11.18
N LEU A 28 -8.80 38.77 -10.84
CA LEU A 28 -9.89 37.86 -11.20
C LEU A 28 -10.07 37.73 -12.72
N HIS A 29 -9.90 38.83 -13.47
CA HIS A 29 -9.97 38.77 -14.94
C HIS A 29 -8.81 37.98 -15.54
N VAL A 30 -7.58 38.16 -15.03
CA VAL A 30 -6.43 37.36 -15.47
C VAL A 30 -6.63 35.88 -15.13
N LEU A 31 -7.11 35.57 -13.93
CA LEU A 31 -7.42 34.21 -13.49
C LEU A 31 -8.49 33.56 -14.38
N ASP A 32 -9.55 34.30 -14.74
CA ASP A 32 -10.63 33.82 -15.61
C ASP A 32 -10.13 33.50 -17.03
N VAL A 33 -9.27 34.35 -17.61
CA VAL A 33 -8.65 34.08 -18.91
C VAL A 33 -7.78 32.82 -18.84
N ARG A 34 -6.97 32.66 -17.79
CA ARG A 34 -6.14 31.47 -17.59
C ARG A 34 -6.96 30.19 -17.39
N MET A 35 -8.07 30.26 -16.67
CA MET A 35 -8.94 29.09 -16.48
C MET A 35 -9.62 28.68 -17.78
N LYS A 36 -10.02 29.65 -18.62
CA LYS A 36 -10.59 29.39 -19.96
C LYS A 36 -9.57 28.79 -20.92
N GLU A 37 -8.30 29.22 -20.83
CA GLU A 37 -7.17 28.67 -21.58
C GLU A 37 -6.87 27.23 -21.15
N LEU A 38 -6.75 26.99 -19.83
CA LEU A 38 -6.52 25.65 -19.27
C LEU A 38 -7.62 24.66 -19.65
N ARG A 39 -8.89 25.09 -19.69
CA ARG A 39 -10.02 24.23 -20.12
C ARG A 39 -9.96 23.84 -21.59
N ARG A 40 -9.24 24.58 -22.44
CA ARG A 40 -9.06 24.26 -23.86
C ARG A 40 -7.92 23.27 -24.10
N GLU A 41 -7.10 23.02 -23.09
CA GLU A 41 -5.98 22.08 -23.13
C GLU A 41 -6.28 20.90 -22.20
N PRO A 42 -7.17 19.97 -22.61
CA PRO A 42 -7.58 18.85 -21.77
C PRO A 42 -6.41 17.94 -21.38
N GLU A 43 -5.34 17.93 -22.18
CA GLU A 43 -4.11 17.20 -21.91
C GLU A 43 -3.39 17.69 -20.65
N VAL A 44 -3.30 19.01 -20.44
CA VAL A 44 -2.64 19.57 -19.25
C VAL A 44 -3.40 19.19 -17.98
N ILE A 45 -4.74 19.25 -18.02
CA ILE A 45 -5.61 18.83 -16.91
C ILE A 45 -5.40 17.34 -16.61
N PHE A 46 -5.32 16.51 -17.64
CA PHE A 46 -5.05 15.09 -17.48
C PHE A 46 -3.68 14.83 -16.83
N TRP A 47 -2.60 15.44 -17.33
CA TRP A 47 -1.27 15.18 -16.78
C TRP A 47 -1.06 15.76 -15.38
N VAL A 48 -1.65 16.91 -15.03
CA VAL A 48 -1.49 17.55 -13.72
C VAL A 48 -2.38 16.91 -12.64
N PHE A 49 -3.60 16.49 -12.99
CA PHE A 49 -4.56 15.96 -12.01
C PHE A 49 -4.88 14.48 -12.24
N GLY A 50 -5.20 14.10 -13.48
CA GLY A 50 -5.61 12.74 -13.82
C GLY A 50 -4.50 11.71 -13.56
N PHE A 51 -3.31 11.94 -14.11
CA PHE A 51 -2.20 11.01 -14.00
C PHE A 51 -1.74 10.80 -12.54
N PRO A 52 -1.51 11.85 -11.71
CA PRO A 52 -1.15 11.64 -10.31
C PRO A 52 -2.22 10.90 -9.51
N ILE A 53 -3.52 11.15 -9.76
CA ILE A 53 -4.61 10.41 -9.12
C ILE A 53 -4.58 8.94 -9.55
N LEU A 54 -4.43 8.67 -10.85
CA LEU A 54 -4.33 7.30 -11.37
C LEU A 54 -3.10 6.57 -10.80
N LEU A 55 -1.95 7.25 -10.72
CA LEU A 55 -0.73 6.73 -10.13
C LEU A 55 -0.94 6.44 -8.64
N ALA A 56 -1.49 7.38 -7.87
CA ALA A 56 -1.78 7.19 -6.46
C ALA A 56 -2.77 6.03 -6.23
N LEU A 57 -3.80 5.90 -7.07
CA LEU A 57 -4.76 4.79 -7.00
C LEU A 57 -4.09 3.45 -7.34
N GLY A 58 -3.30 3.41 -8.41
CA GLY A 58 -2.56 2.21 -8.83
C GLY A 58 -1.55 1.77 -7.77
N LEU A 59 -0.82 2.73 -7.19
CA LEU A 59 0.14 2.48 -6.12
C LEU A 59 -0.56 2.04 -4.84
N GLY A 60 -1.69 2.67 -4.49
CA GLY A 60 -2.53 2.28 -3.37
C GLY A 60 -3.06 0.85 -3.53
N ILE A 61 -3.43 0.43 -4.74
CA ILE A 61 -3.81 -0.96 -5.02
C ILE A 61 -2.61 -1.91 -4.91
N ALA A 62 -1.42 -1.49 -5.36
CA ALA A 62 -0.20 -2.29 -5.32
C ALA A 62 0.35 -2.48 -3.90
N PHE A 63 0.15 -1.51 -3.00
CA PHE A 63 0.57 -1.56 -1.61
C PHE A 63 -0.56 -1.79 -0.61
N ARG A 64 -1.79 -1.99 -1.09
CA ARG A 64 -2.93 -2.34 -0.23
C ARG A 64 -2.54 -3.54 0.63
N ASP A 65 -2.64 -3.35 1.95
CA ASP A 65 -2.20 -4.27 2.99
C ASP A 65 -2.42 -5.73 2.58
N LYS A 66 -1.30 -6.43 2.36
CA LYS A 66 -1.35 -7.88 2.31
C LYS A 66 -1.77 -8.34 3.70
N PRO A 67 -2.89 -9.07 3.87
CA PRO A 67 -3.24 -9.65 5.16
C PRO A 67 -2.04 -10.48 5.64
N ALA A 68 -1.67 -10.29 6.92
CA ALA A 68 -0.46 -10.79 7.59
C ALA A 68 0.24 -11.91 6.80
N ASP A 69 1.40 -11.58 6.26
CA ASP A 69 2.17 -12.38 5.29
C ASP A 69 2.20 -13.85 5.71
N ARG A 70 1.28 -14.64 5.14
CA ARG A 70 1.21 -16.06 5.47
C ARG A 70 2.35 -16.72 4.74
N THR A 71 3.26 -17.28 5.51
CA THR A 71 4.36 -18.07 4.99
C THR A 71 3.79 -19.19 4.13
N SER A 72 4.12 -19.17 2.85
CA SER A 72 3.64 -20.15 1.89
C SER A 72 4.59 -21.34 1.86
N VAL A 73 4.07 -22.52 2.18
CA VAL A 73 4.89 -23.72 2.36
C VAL A 73 4.28 -24.86 1.58
N VAL A 74 5.14 -25.69 0.99
CA VAL A 74 4.71 -26.90 0.28
C VAL A 74 5.35 -28.13 0.92
N ILE A 75 4.52 -29.14 1.16
CA ILE A 75 4.94 -30.46 1.63
C ILE A 75 4.93 -31.40 0.42
N VAL A 76 6.06 -32.06 0.18
CA VAL A 76 6.17 -33.08 -0.87
C VAL A 76 5.33 -34.29 -0.46
N SER A 77 4.47 -34.73 -1.38
CA SER A 77 3.60 -35.89 -1.20
C SER A 77 4.44 -37.16 -1.10
N ALA A 78 4.69 -37.61 0.13
CA ALA A 78 5.45 -38.79 0.49
C ALA A 78 4.88 -39.42 1.77
N ALA A 79 5.37 -40.60 2.17
CA ALA A 79 5.01 -41.20 3.45
C ALA A 79 5.34 -40.21 4.60
N GLY A 80 4.33 -39.86 5.41
CA GLY A 80 4.47 -38.86 6.48
C GLY A 80 4.11 -37.42 6.12
N ALA A 81 3.75 -37.13 4.86
CA ALA A 81 3.33 -35.78 4.45
C ALA A 81 2.04 -35.31 5.17
N GLU A 82 1.06 -36.20 5.34
CA GLU A 82 -0.17 -35.90 6.07
C GLU A 82 0.08 -35.61 7.56
N ASN A 83 1.06 -36.28 8.16
CA ASN A 83 1.46 -36.03 9.54
C ASN A 83 2.10 -34.64 9.68
N ALA A 84 3.00 -34.26 8.77
CA ALA A 84 3.56 -32.90 8.75
C ALA A 84 2.46 -31.84 8.59
N LEU A 85 1.49 -32.09 7.71
CA LEU A 85 0.37 -31.18 7.48
C LEU A 85 -0.51 -31.05 8.73
N SER A 86 -0.84 -32.17 9.39
CA SER A 86 -1.66 -32.16 10.60
C SER A 86 -0.93 -31.46 11.75
N MET A 87 0.38 -31.68 11.92
CA MET A 87 1.19 -30.97 12.91
C MET A 87 1.16 -29.46 12.67
N ILE A 88 1.35 -29.00 11.42
CA ILE A 88 1.29 -27.56 11.09
C ILE A 88 -0.10 -26.98 11.36
N GLN A 89 -1.17 -27.68 10.96
CA GLN A 89 -2.55 -27.22 11.15
C GLN A 89 -2.96 -27.13 12.62
N HIS A 90 -2.46 -28.01 13.49
CA HIS A 90 -2.76 -28.00 14.93
C HIS A 90 -1.76 -27.14 15.73
N SER A 91 -0.71 -26.63 15.10
CA SER A 91 0.26 -25.77 15.76
C SER A 91 -0.33 -24.37 16.07
N PRO A 92 0.22 -23.67 17.07
CA PRO A 92 -0.11 -22.27 17.34
C PRO A 92 0.16 -21.33 16.14
N ALA A 93 1.05 -21.73 15.23
CA ALA A 93 1.43 -20.96 14.02
C ALA A 93 0.53 -21.26 12.81
N SER A 94 -0.53 -22.05 12.95
CA SER A 94 -1.44 -22.39 11.85
C SER A 94 -2.07 -21.18 11.14
N ALA A 95 -2.25 -20.06 11.87
CA ALA A 95 -2.78 -18.82 11.29
C ALA A 95 -1.78 -18.09 10.37
N SER A 96 -0.47 -18.28 10.59
CA SER A 96 0.61 -17.64 9.83
C SER A 96 1.22 -18.54 8.75
N ILE A 97 0.90 -19.84 8.73
CA ILE A 97 1.43 -20.81 7.75
C ILE A 97 0.32 -21.27 6.80
N ARG A 98 0.55 -21.16 5.49
CA ARG A 98 -0.27 -21.83 4.48
C ARG A 98 0.50 -23.03 3.94
N ALA A 99 0.06 -24.24 4.24
CA ALA A 99 0.66 -25.48 3.75
C ALA A 99 -0.19 -26.12 2.64
N ASP A 100 0.45 -26.41 1.50
CA ASP A 100 -0.14 -27.20 0.40
C ASP A 100 0.60 -28.54 0.24
N LEU A 101 -0.12 -29.61 -0.12
CA LEU A 101 0.47 -30.92 -0.45
C LEU A 101 0.60 -31.04 -1.97
N LEU A 102 1.81 -31.27 -2.49
CA LEU A 102 2.04 -31.39 -3.94
C LEU A 102 3.06 -32.47 -4.26
N ASP A 103 3.06 -32.94 -5.50
CA ASP A 103 4.14 -33.77 -6.03
C ASP A 103 5.48 -33.01 -6.04
N GLU A 104 6.60 -33.72 -5.90
CA GLU A 104 7.94 -33.14 -5.81
C GLU A 104 8.26 -32.21 -6.99
N SER A 105 7.91 -32.63 -8.21
CA SER A 105 8.22 -31.85 -9.42
C SER A 105 7.47 -30.52 -9.44
N THR A 106 6.23 -30.51 -8.96
CA THR A 106 5.36 -29.33 -8.92
C THR A 106 5.75 -28.41 -7.76
N ALA A 107 6.09 -28.99 -6.60
CA ALA A 107 6.59 -28.26 -5.44
C ALA A 107 7.87 -27.49 -5.77
N LEU A 108 8.86 -28.17 -6.38
CA LEU A 108 10.13 -27.54 -6.77
C LEU A 108 9.95 -26.47 -7.84
N ARG A 109 9.03 -26.66 -8.79
CA ARG A 109 8.69 -25.63 -9.79
C ARG A 109 8.08 -24.40 -9.13
N GLY A 110 7.09 -24.59 -8.25
CA GLY A 110 6.44 -23.51 -7.52
C GLY A 110 7.44 -22.73 -6.66
N PHE A 111 8.35 -23.42 -5.98
CA PHE A 111 9.41 -22.81 -5.19
C PHE A 111 10.35 -21.94 -6.03
N ARG A 112 10.82 -22.44 -7.19
CA ARG A 112 11.67 -21.67 -8.11
C ARG A 112 10.98 -20.39 -8.61
N LEU A 113 9.68 -20.48 -8.90
CA LEU A 113 8.85 -19.36 -9.35
C LEU A 113 8.48 -18.38 -8.22
N GLY A 114 8.85 -18.67 -6.96
CA GLY A 114 8.53 -17.82 -5.81
C GLY A 114 7.08 -17.92 -5.33
N LYS A 115 6.36 -18.99 -5.72
CA LYS A 115 5.01 -19.27 -5.21
C LYS A 115 5.04 -19.81 -3.78
N TYR A 116 6.12 -20.50 -3.42
CA TYR A 116 6.33 -21.10 -2.11
C TYR A 116 7.66 -20.62 -1.53
N ASP A 117 7.67 -20.34 -0.24
CA ASP A 117 8.83 -19.87 0.51
C ASP A 117 9.65 -21.02 1.10
N LEU A 118 9.05 -22.20 1.28
CA LEU A 118 9.73 -23.38 1.80
C LEU A 118 9.18 -24.67 1.19
N VAL A 119 10.07 -25.63 0.91
CA VAL A 119 9.72 -27.00 0.56
C VAL A 119 10.09 -27.93 1.71
N ILE A 120 9.14 -28.73 2.18
CA ILE A 120 9.32 -29.76 3.19
C ILE A 120 9.25 -31.12 2.52
N ARG A 121 10.28 -31.95 2.71
CA ARG A 121 10.28 -33.35 2.30
C ARG A 121 10.27 -34.25 3.55
N PRO A 122 9.22 -35.03 3.79
CA PRO A 122 9.24 -36.08 4.80
C PRO A 122 10.23 -37.18 4.37
N ASP A 123 11.02 -37.67 5.32
CA ASP A 123 11.86 -38.85 5.20
C ASP A 123 11.15 -40.07 5.82
N GLU A 124 11.54 -41.27 5.39
CA GLU A 124 10.94 -42.53 5.86
C GLU A 124 11.15 -42.76 7.37
N ASN A 125 12.19 -42.16 7.94
CA ASN A 125 12.50 -42.24 9.37
C ASN A 125 11.69 -41.25 10.24
N GLY A 126 10.73 -40.53 9.66
CA GLY A 126 9.99 -39.46 10.35
C GLY A 126 10.78 -38.16 10.51
N ALA A 127 11.93 -38.02 9.85
CA ALA A 127 12.66 -36.77 9.75
C ALA A 127 12.07 -35.88 8.66
N TYR A 128 12.31 -34.57 8.76
CA TYR A 128 11.90 -33.59 7.75
C TYR A 128 13.12 -32.90 7.16
N GLN A 129 13.21 -32.88 5.82
CA GLN A 129 14.22 -32.12 5.10
C GLN A 129 13.62 -30.81 4.59
N TYR A 130 14.27 -29.70 4.94
CA TYR A 130 13.89 -28.37 4.52
C TYR A 130 14.74 -27.92 3.33
N ARG A 131 14.08 -27.48 2.26
CA ARG A 131 14.73 -26.78 1.14
C ARG A 131 14.23 -25.34 1.10
N TYR A 132 15.17 -24.42 1.30
CA TYR A 132 14.95 -22.98 1.39
C TYR A 132 16.04 -22.24 0.59
N ASP A 133 15.80 -20.97 0.27
CA ASP A 133 16.72 -20.09 -0.45
C ASP A 133 17.27 -19.04 0.54
N PRO A 134 18.57 -19.08 0.90
CA PRO A 134 19.13 -18.15 1.88
C PRO A 134 19.17 -16.70 1.39
N ALA A 135 19.03 -16.45 0.09
CA ALA A 135 18.96 -15.09 -0.45
C ALA A 135 17.56 -14.44 -0.28
N ARG A 136 16.54 -15.22 0.10
CA ARG A 136 15.16 -14.75 0.31
C ARG A 136 14.85 -14.73 1.81
N SER A 137 14.62 -13.54 2.35
CA SER A 137 14.27 -13.35 3.77
C SER A 137 13.03 -14.16 4.17
N GLU A 138 12.04 -14.22 3.29
CA GLU A 138 10.77 -14.95 3.47
C GLU A 138 11.03 -16.45 3.62
N SER A 139 11.99 -17.00 2.86
CA SER A 139 12.36 -18.41 2.90
C SER A 139 13.09 -18.78 4.19
N VAL A 140 13.94 -17.88 4.68
CA VAL A 140 14.63 -18.03 5.97
C VAL A 140 13.64 -17.98 7.13
N LEU A 141 12.70 -17.03 7.09
CA LEU A 141 11.60 -16.94 8.05
C LEU A 141 10.75 -18.20 8.02
N ALA A 142 10.34 -18.63 6.83
CA ALA A 142 9.53 -19.82 6.62
C ALA A 142 10.12 -21.05 7.29
N ARG A 143 11.42 -21.28 7.07
CA ARG A 143 12.17 -22.37 7.71
C ARG A 143 12.08 -22.29 9.23
N SER A 144 12.30 -21.13 9.82
CA SER A 144 12.27 -20.97 11.28
C SER A 144 10.88 -21.19 11.88
N VAL A 145 9.83 -20.62 11.26
CA VAL A 145 8.45 -20.71 11.73
C VAL A 145 7.92 -22.15 11.62
N VAL A 146 8.20 -22.81 10.50
CA VAL A 146 7.80 -24.22 10.28
C VAL A 146 8.53 -25.15 11.23
N ASP A 147 9.84 -24.97 11.40
CA ASP A 147 10.62 -25.80 12.32
C ASP A 147 10.14 -25.65 13.76
N ASP A 148 9.87 -24.41 14.20
CA ASP A 148 9.30 -24.13 15.52
C ASP A 148 7.95 -24.83 15.71
N ALA A 149 7.07 -24.78 14.70
CA ALA A 149 5.77 -25.45 14.71
C ALA A 149 5.90 -26.98 14.79
N LEU A 150 6.72 -27.60 13.94
CA LEU A 150 6.93 -29.04 13.91
C LEU A 150 7.58 -29.54 15.20
N GLN A 151 8.60 -28.85 15.71
CA GLN A 151 9.29 -29.23 16.95
C GLN A 151 8.39 -29.08 18.18
N THR A 152 7.60 -28.01 18.24
CA THR A 152 6.65 -27.79 19.35
C THR A 152 5.57 -28.86 19.37
N MET A 153 5.03 -29.24 18.21
CA MET A 153 4.09 -30.34 18.10
C MET A 153 4.72 -31.70 18.38
N ALA A 154 6.03 -31.86 18.14
CA ALA A 154 6.80 -33.03 18.56
C ALA A 154 7.16 -33.03 20.07
N GLY A 155 6.78 -32.00 20.83
CA GLY A 155 6.95 -31.93 22.28
C GLY A 155 8.21 -31.20 22.76
N ARG A 156 8.86 -30.38 21.91
CA ARG A 156 10.02 -29.57 22.30
C ARG A 156 9.68 -28.67 23.49
N LYS A 157 10.53 -28.72 24.52
CA LYS A 157 10.50 -27.80 25.67
C LYS A 157 11.63 -26.79 25.56
N ASN A 158 11.29 -25.51 25.58
CA ASN A 158 12.28 -24.44 25.53
C ASN A 158 12.86 -24.20 26.94
N PRO A 159 14.19 -24.28 27.12
CA PRO A 159 14.81 -24.11 28.44
C PRO A 159 14.83 -22.65 28.91
N VAL A 160 14.74 -21.69 27.98
CA VAL A 160 14.74 -20.25 28.27
C VAL A 160 13.32 -19.72 28.24
N SER A 161 12.90 -19.03 29.30
CA SER A 161 11.59 -18.35 29.36
C SER A 161 11.63 -17.05 28.57
N THR A 162 10.69 -16.88 27.64
CA THR A 162 10.58 -15.71 26.77
C THR A 162 9.15 -15.17 26.80
N SER A 163 8.98 -13.85 26.78
CA SER A 163 7.69 -13.18 26.59
C SER A 163 7.71 -12.31 25.33
N ILE A 164 6.57 -12.23 24.65
CA ILE A 164 6.40 -11.44 23.43
C ILE A 164 5.67 -10.15 23.81
N VAL A 165 6.26 -9.00 23.49
CA VAL A 165 5.62 -7.69 23.60
C VAL A 165 5.52 -7.10 22.20
N THR A 166 4.30 -6.99 21.68
CA THR A 166 4.06 -6.44 20.35
C THR A 166 4.15 -4.91 20.40
N SER A 167 5.00 -4.31 19.58
CA SER A 167 4.99 -2.86 19.37
C SER A 167 3.93 -2.54 18.32
N SER A 168 2.76 -2.11 18.78
CA SER A 168 1.67 -1.60 17.95
C SER A 168 1.12 -0.31 18.56
N GLU A 169 1.98 0.69 18.72
CA GLU A 169 1.53 2.03 19.07
C GLU A 169 1.04 2.73 17.79
N PRO A 170 -0.11 3.45 17.82
CA PRO A 170 -0.50 4.34 16.74
C PRO A 170 0.62 5.36 16.51
N GLY A 171 1.20 5.43 15.30
CA GLY A 171 2.40 6.24 15.05
C GLY A 171 3.72 5.47 15.08
N SER A 172 3.72 4.15 15.29
CA SER A 172 4.96 3.36 15.28
C SER A 172 5.48 3.08 13.87
N ARG A 173 4.65 3.23 12.84
CA ARG A 173 5.05 3.07 11.44
C ARG A 173 5.24 4.42 10.79
N TYR A 174 6.30 4.57 9.98
CA TYR A 174 6.60 5.85 9.32
C TYR A 174 5.42 6.41 8.50
N ILE A 175 4.56 5.52 7.98
CA ILE A 175 3.34 5.86 7.23
C ILE A 175 2.25 6.53 8.08
N ASP A 176 2.20 6.23 9.38
CA ASP A 176 1.24 6.82 10.32
C ASP A 176 1.54 8.31 10.55
N PHE A 177 2.78 8.76 10.30
CA PHE A 177 3.15 10.18 10.35
C PHE A 177 2.84 10.93 9.05
N LEU A 178 2.55 10.22 7.95
CA LEU A 178 2.34 10.82 6.63
C LEU A 178 0.87 10.97 6.24
N ILE A 179 -0.03 10.24 6.89
CA ILE A 179 -1.47 10.30 6.63
C ILE A 179 -2.19 10.53 7.97
N PRO A 180 -2.62 11.77 8.28
CA PRO A 180 -3.41 12.08 9.47
C PRO A 180 -4.83 11.48 9.41
#